data_AF-A0A5B0C2H4-F1
#
_entry.id   AF-A0A5B0C2H4-F1
#
_cell.length_a   1.000
_cell.length_b   1.000
_cell.length_c   1.000
_cell.angle_alpha   90.00
_cell.angle_beta   90.00
_cell.angle_gamma   90.00
#
_symmetry.space_group_name_H-M   'P 1'
#
loop_
_entity.id
_entity.type
_entity.pdbx_description
1 polymer ?
#
loop_
_entity_poly.entity_id
_entity_poly.type
_entity_poly.pdbx_seq_one_letter_code
_entity_poly.pdbx_strand_id
1 'polypeptide(L)'
;MSDFFYKSSEPATVAIVREFYFQKDVLIAQMTVLGSLLGGKVAPMRDITSHFAGGVKLTGGAEQDAHWCRPDDYGYRSLRSTAKLAKGISKEDRAAIRAEHKRLIDLWEEHCPKRLSTHEYWQRLGVNTGNLLMSGGLKLELDGTAYFHLGFQIDEAEHLTKVAAGKPTCGWIDGAVEILASEYESARKAKLKAVEVSNA
;
A
#
# COMPACT_ATOMS: atom_id res chain seq x y z
N MET A 1 0.66 -5.95 24.35
CA MET A 1 0.06 -4.77 23.69
C MET A 1 -1.44 -4.90 23.88
N SER A 2 -2.12 -3.81 24.24
CA SER A 2 -3.57 -3.82 24.38
C SER A 2 -4.21 -3.59 23.02
N ASP A 3 -5.28 -4.32 22.71
CA ASP A 3 -6.03 -4.21 21.46
C ASP A 3 -7.36 -3.51 21.73
N PHE A 4 -7.66 -2.49 20.92
CA PHE A 4 -8.89 -1.72 20.99
C PHE A 4 -9.63 -1.81 19.66
N PHE A 5 -10.94 -2.04 19.72
CA PHE A 5 -11.77 -2.27 18.54
C PHE A 5 -12.88 -1.23 18.48
N TYR A 6 -13.05 -0.61 17.30
CA TYR A 6 -14.04 0.43 17.10
C TYR A 6 -14.81 0.18 15.80
N LYS A 7 -16.01 0.74 15.72
CA LYS A 7 -16.73 0.94 14.46
C LYS A 7 -17.24 2.37 14.34
N SER A 8 -17.43 2.84 13.13
CA SER A 8 -18.12 4.10 12.84
C SER A 8 -18.97 3.94 11.60
N SER A 9 -20.20 4.43 11.68
CA SER A 9 -21.11 4.58 10.53
C SER A 9 -21.19 6.03 10.05
N GLU A 10 -20.33 6.91 10.55
CA GLU A 10 -20.26 8.31 10.13
C GLU A 10 -19.89 8.38 8.63
N PRO A 11 -20.71 9.01 7.77
CA PRO A 11 -20.50 9.00 6.33
C PRO A 11 -19.11 9.48 5.89
N ALA A 12 -18.55 10.52 6.54
CA ALA A 12 -17.21 11.02 6.23
C ALA A 12 -16.12 9.99 6.56
N THR A 13 -16.19 9.37 7.74
CA THR A 13 -15.28 8.30 8.17
C THR A 13 -15.31 7.11 7.21
N VAL A 14 -16.51 6.65 6.86
CA VAL A 14 -16.71 5.52 5.93
C VAL A 14 -16.18 5.85 4.54
N ALA A 15 -16.42 7.07 4.04
CA ALA A 15 -15.93 7.51 2.74
C ALA A 15 -14.38 7.48 2.66
N ILE A 16 -13.68 7.91 3.72
CA ILE A 16 -12.21 7.87 3.77
C ILE A 16 -11.69 6.42 3.68
N VAL A 17 -12.31 5.49 4.40
CA VAL A 17 -11.90 4.07 4.36
C VAL A 17 -12.16 3.48 2.97
N ARG A 18 -13.33 3.76 2.37
CA ARG A 18 -13.66 3.30 1.01
C ARG A 18 -12.69 3.85 -0.03
N GLU A 19 -12.40 5.14 0.03
CA GLU A 19 -11.47 5.78 -0.90
C GLU A 19 -10.07 5.15 -0.83
N PHE A 20 -9.57 4.83 0.37
CA PHE A 20 -8.29 4.13 0.52
C PHE A 20 -8.27 2.78 -0.22
N TYR A 21 -9.31 1.96 -0.05
CA TYR A 21 -9.40 0.66 -0.71
C TYR A 21 -9.59 0.80 -2.22
N PHE A 22 -10.39 1.77 -2.67
CA PHE A 22 -10.53 2.08 -4.10
C PHE A 22 -9.18 2.47 -4.72
N GLN A 23 -8.42 3.38 -4.09
CA GLN A 23 -7.11 3.78 -4.58
C GLN A 23 -6.09 2.64 -4.53
N LYS A 24 -6.23 1.72 -3.57
CA LYS A 24 -5.41 0.49 -3.52
C LYS A 24 -5.72 -0.43 -4.71
N ASP A 25 -6.99 -0.57 -5.10
CA ASP A 25 -7.38 -1.36 -6.27
C ASP A 25 -6.88 -0.71 -7.57
N VAL A 26 -6.99 0.62 -7.68
CA VAL A 26 -6.39 1.39 -8.79
C VAL A 26 -4.87 1.16 -8.88
N LEU A 27 -4.17 1.22 -7.74
CA LEU A 27 -2.74 0.97 -7.68
C LEU A 27 -2.38 -0.44 -8.18
N ILE A 28 -3.12 -1.47 -7.75
CA ILE A 28 -2.92 -2.86 -8.19
C ILE A 28 -3.17 -3.02 -9.69
N ALA A 29 -4.20 -2.36 -10.23
CA ALA A 29 -4.48 -2.37 -11.67
C ALA A 29 -3.34 -1.71 -12.45
N GLN A 30 -2.82 -0.57 -11.99
CA GLN A 30 -1.68 0.12 -12.61
C GLN A 30 -0.41 -0.74 -12.58
N MET A 31 -0.14 -1.44 -11.47
CA MET A 31 0.99 -2.39 -11.38
C MET A 31 0.86 -3.55 -12.38
N THR A 32 -0.37 -3.98 -12.67
CA THR A 32 -0.63 -5.02 -13.67
C THR A 32 -0.27 -4.51 -15.06
N VAL A 33 -0.68 -3.29 -15.41
CA VAL A 33 -0.31 -2.64 -16.68
C VAL A 33 1.20 -2.48 -16.81
N LEU A 34 1.86 -1.96 -15.76
CA LEU A 34 3.33 -1.83 -15.72
C LEU A 34 4.03 -3.18 -15.93
N GLY A 35 3.53 -4.24 -15.29
CA GLY A 35 4.02 -5.60 -15.47
C GLY A 35 3.94 -6.06 -16.92
N SER A 36 2.79 -5.88 -17.57
CA SER A 36 2.61 -6.23 -18.98
C SER A 36 3.58 -5.49 -19.91
N LEU A 37 3.86 -4.20 -19.65
CA LEU A 37 4.81 -3.40 -20.43
C LEU A 37 6.27 -3.87 -20.28
N LEU A 38 6.62 -4.38 -19.09
CA LEU A 38 7.95 -4.89 -18.77
C LEU A 38 8.13 -6.38 -19.06
N GLY A 39 7.06 -7.08 -19.46
CA GLY A 39 7.09 -8.52 -19.73
C GLY A 39 7.15 -9.38 -18.47
N GLY A 40 6.53 -8.95 -17.37
CA GLY A 40 6.53 -9.69 -16.11
C GLY A 40 5.42 -9.30 -15.14
N LYS A 41 5.55 -9.75 -13.90
CA LYS A 41 4.62 -9.42 -12.80
C LYS A 41 5.30 -8.50 -11.79
N VAL A 42 4.71 -7.33 -11.54
CA VAL A 42 5.19 -6.42 -10.50
C VAL A 42 4.78 -6.93 -9.12
N ALA A 43 5.69 -6.88 -8.15
CA ALA A 43 5.39 -7.19 -6.75
C ALA A 43 4.59 -6.04 -6.10
N PRO A 44 3.38 -6.29 -5.58
CA PRO A 44 2.72 -5.33 -4.70
C PRO A 44 3.41 -5.34 -3.34
N MET A 45 4.12 -4.26 -3.01
CA MET A 45 4.84 -4.12 -1.74
C MET A 45 4.13 -3.14 -0.82
N ARG A 46 4.45 -3.24 0.47
CA ARG A 46 4.08 -2.25 1.48
C ARG A 46 5.25 -2.01 2.41
N ASP A 47 5.40 -0.76 2.83
CA ASP A 47 6.16 -0.41 4.02
C ASP A 47 5.20 0.02 5.13
N ILE A 48 5.70 0.66 6.17
CA ILE A 48 4.88 1.07 7.31
C ILE A 48 3.88 2.16 6.90
N THR A 49 4.25 3.02 5.94
CA THR A 49 3.52 4.24 5.64
C THR A 49 2.82 4.21 4.28
N SER A 50 3.10 3.23 3.43
CA SER A 50 2.63 3.22 2.03
C SER A 50 2.55 1.85 1.37
N HIS A 51 1.80 1.80 0.27
CA HIS A 51 1.79 0.72 -0.72
C HIS A 51 2.47 1.19 -2.01
N PHE A 52 3.27 0.33 -2.65
CA PHE A 52 4.06 0.72 -3.82
C PHE A 52 4.51 -0.47 -4.68
N ALA A 53 4.90 -0.18 -5.92
CA ALA A 53 5.43 -1.17 -6.86
C ALA A 53 6.86 -1.58 -6.47
N GLY A 54 7.06 -2.86 -6.16
CA GLY A 54 8.36 -3.45 -5.84
C GLY A 54 9.12 -3.92 -7.08
N GLY A 55 9.85 -5.03 -6.97
CA GLY A 55 10.54 -5.64 -8.10
C GLY A 55 9.59 -6.26 -9.13
N VAL A 56 10.15 -6.69 -10.27
CA VAL A 56 9.43 -7.37 -11.36
C VAL A 56 9.89 -8.82 -11.46
N LYS A 57 8.93 -9.75 -11.48
CA LYS A 57 9.16 -11.15 -11.75
C LYS A 57 9.08 -11.38 -13.25
N LEU A 58 10.23 -11.50 -13.88
CA LEU A 58 10.40 -11.66 -15.32
C LEU A 58 10.54 -13.15 -15.67
N THR A 59 10.05 -13.53 -16.84
CA THR A 59 10.39 -14.82 -17.44
C THR A 59 11.75 -14.68 -18.14
N GLY A 60 12.76 -15.43 -17.69
CA GLY A 60 14.12 -15.35 -18.23
C GLY A 60 15.22 -15.67 -17.22
N GLY A 61 16.45 -15.72 -17.69
CA GLY A 61 17.66 -16.10 -16.96
C GLY A 61 18.71 -14.99 -16.93
N ALA A 62 19.93 -15.35 -17.32
CA ALA A 62 21.12 -14.49 -17.23
C ALA A 62 21.10 -13.32 -18.23
N GLU A 63 20.32 -13.42 -19.30
CA GLU A 63 20.16 -12.35 -20.30
C GLU A 63 19.55 -11.08 -19.69
N GLN A 64 18.76 -11.22 -18.62
CA GLN A 64 18.17 -10.09 -17.91
C GLN A 64 19.18 -9.37 -17.00
N ASP A 65 20.31 -10.00 -16.63
CA ASP A 65 21.24 -9.49 -15.63
C ASP A 65 21.96 -8.20 -16.07
N ALA A 66 21.94 -7.90 -17.37
CA ALA A 66 22.43 -6.64 -17.92
C ALA A 66 21.58 -5.45 -17.45
N HIS A 67 20.27 -5.61 -17.30
CA HIS A 67 19.34 -4.53 -16.96
C HIS A 67 18.80 -4.66 -15.53
N TRP A 68 18.71 -5.88 -15.03
CA TRP A 68 18.06 -6.23 -13.79
C TRP A 68 19.05 -6.77 -12.76
N CYS A 69 18.75 -6.56 -11.49
CA CYS A 69 19.43 -7.23 -10.40
C CYS A 69 19.15 -8.74 -10.43
N ARG A 70 19.95 -9.49 -9.65
CA ARG A 70 19.66 -10.91 -9.39
C ARG A 70 18.29 -11.02 -8.71
N PRO A 71 17.54 -12.10 -8.97
CA PRO A 71 16.25 -12.29 -8.32
C PRO A 71 16.44 -12.42 -6.80
N ASP A 72 15.48 -11.91 -6.05
CA ASP A 72 15.31 -12.21 -4.63
C ASP A 72 14.78 -13.65 -4.42
N ASP A 73 14.58 -14.03 -3.15
CA ASP A 73 14.09 -15.36 -2.77
C ASP A 73 12.70 -15.70 -3.34
N TYR A 74 11.97 -14.70 -3.85
CA TYR A 74 10.64 -14.85 -4.44
C TYR A 74 10.64 -14.74 -5.98
N GLY A 75 11.82 -14.51 -6.57
CA GLY A 75 12.02 -14.41 -8.02
C GLY A 75 11.81 -13.00 -8.59
N TYR A 76 11.65 -11.97 -7.78
CA TYR A 76 11.51 -10.59 -8.24
C TYR A 76 12.89 -9.94 -8.41
N ARG A 77 13.01 -9.10 -9.44
CA ARG A 77 14.23 -8.38 -9.77
C ARG A 77 13.98 -6.87 -9.72
N SER A 78 14.90 -6.13 -9.14
CA SER A 78 14.89 -4.66 -9.23
C SER A 78 15.59 -4.21 -10.51
N LEU A 79 15.05 -3.18 -11.17
CA LEU A 79 15.72 -2.53 -12.28
C LEU A 79 17.01 -1.87 -11.76
N ARG A 80 18.12 -2.03 -12.49
CA ARG A 80 19.38 -1.37 -12.13
C ARG A 80 19.26 0.13 -12.42
N SER A 81 19.99 0.94 -11.67
CA SER A 81 20.17 2.35 -12.03
C SER A 81 21.03 2.54 -13.28
N THR A 82 21.87 1.55 -13.61
CA THR A 82 22.74 1.54 -14.79
C THR A 82 22.88 0.13 -15.34
N ALA A 83 22.98 0.03 -16.67
CA ALA A 83 23.18 -1.25 -17.35
C ALA A 83 24.54 -1.84 -16.99
N LYS A 84 24.55 -3.14 -16.68
CA LYS A 84 25.77 -3.92 -16.49
C LYS A 84 26.29 -4.41 -17.84
N LEU A 85 27.43 -3.89 -18.26
CA LEU A 85 28.10 -4.29 -19.50
C LEU A 85 29.13 -5.40 -19.21
N ALA A 86 29.09 -6.48 -19.99
CA ALA A 86 30.12 -7.51 -19.91
C ALA A 86 31.46 -6.99 -20.45
N LYS A 87 32.57 -7.56 -19.97
CA LYS A 87 33.90 -7.25 -20.54
C LYS A 87 34.03 -7.93 -21.90
N GLY A 88 34.70 -7.26 -22.84
CA GLY A 88 35.03 -7.84 -24.15
C GLY A 88 33.90 -7.78 -25.20
N ILE A 89 32.71 -7.26 -24.89
CA ILE A 89 31.65 -7.08 -25.89
C ILE A 89 31.94 -5.92 -26.84
N SER A 90 31.40 -6.02 -28.06
CA SER A 90 31.55 -5.05 -29.14
C SER A 90 30.98 -3.67 -28.78
N LYS A 91 31.32 -2.64 -29.55
CA LYS A 91 30.79 -1.28 -29.32
C LYS A 91 29.29 -1.24 -29.62
N GLU A 92 28.88 -1.96 -30.65
CA GLU A 92 27.52 -2.11 -31.13
C GLU A 92 26.64 -2.77 -30.06
N ASP A 93 27.10 -3.85 -29.45
CA ASP A 93 26.37 -4.54 -28.37
C ASP A 93 26.22 -3.66 -27.13
N ARG A 94 27.26 -2.88 -26.77
CA ARG A 94 27.17 -1.92 -25.66
C ARG A 94 26.12 -0.86 -25.93
N ALA A 95 26.02 -0.37 -27.16
CA ALA A 95 25.02 0.62 -27.55
C ALA A 95 23.62 0.02 -27.47
N ALA A 96 23.42 -1.21 -27.95
CA ALA A 96 22.14 -1.91 -27.87
C ALA A 96 21.68 -2.14 -26.42
N ILE A 97 22.56 -2.63 -25.54
CA ILE A 97 22.25 -2.84 -24.11
C ILE A 97 21.89 -1.50 -23.44
N ARG A 98 22.60 -0.42 -23.75
CA ARG A 98 22.28 0.90 -23.19
C ARG A 98 20.94 1.43 -23.68
N ALA A 99 20.63 1.27 -24.97
CA ALA A 99 19.37 1.69 -25.55
C ALA A 99 18.19 0.93 -24.92
N GLU A 100 18.31 -0.38 -24.78
CA GLU A 100 17.27 -1.19 -24.13
C GLU A 100 17.13 -0.85 -22.64
N HIS A 101 18.24 -0.66 -21.93
CA HIS A 101 18.17 -0.25 -20.54
C HIS A 101 17.48 1.11 -20.36
N LYS A 102 17.78 2.06 -21.25
CA LYS A 102 17.10 3.35 -21.26
C LYS A 102 15.61 3.19 -21.51
N ARG A 103 15.21 2.37 -22.49
CA ARG A 103 13.78 2.06 -22.76
C ARG A 103 13.08 1.52 -21.50
N LEU A 104 13.72 0.63 -20.76
CA LEU A 104 13.18 0.06 -19.52
C LEU A 104 13.04 1.10 -18.40
N ILE A 105 14.03 2.00 -18.25
CA ILE A 105 13.93 3.13 -17.30
C ILE A 105 12.79 4.06 -17.71
N ASP A 106 12.72 4.45 -18.98
CA ASP A 106 11.69 5.36 -19.48
C ASP A 106 10.29 4.78 -19.24
N LEU A 107 10.08 3.48 -19.54
CA LEU A 107 8.83 2.78 -19.23
C LEU A 107 8.52 2.75 -17.72
N TRP A 108 9.54 2.52 -16.89
CA TRP A 108 9.35 2.53 -15.44
C TRP A 108 8.95 3.93 -14.96
N GLU A 109 9.64 4.99 -15.39
CA GLU A 109 9.34 6.36 -14.97
C GLU A 109 7.97 6.83 -15.46
N GLU A 110 7.58 6.46 -16.68
CA GLU A 110 6.29 6.84 -17.27
C GLU A 110 5.10 6.11 -16.62
N HIS A 111 5.25 4.81 -16.34
CA HIS A 111 4.12 3.96 -15.95
C HIS A 111 4.14 3.48 -14.50
N CYS A 112 5.24 3.70 -13.75
CA CYS A 112 5.27 3.29 -12.35
C CYS A 112 4.29 4.12 -11.52
N PRO A 113 3.30 3.48 -10.87
CA PRO A 113 2.32 4.20 -10.11
C PRO A 113 2.96 4.86 -8.89
N LYS A 114 2.46 6.05 -8.55
CA LYS A 114 2.84 6.73 -7.33
C LYS A 114 2.49 5.87 -6.11
N ARG A 115 3.30 5.99 -5.06
CA ARG A 115 3.03 5.30 -3.80
C ARG A 115 1.69 5.78 -3.23
N LEU A 116 0.88 4.84 -2.74
CA LEU A 116 -0.33 5.14 -1.99
C LEU A 116 0.03 5.30 -0.52
N SER A 117 -0.05 6.52 0.02
CA SER A 117 0.22 6.80 1.42
C SER A 117 -0.90 6.23 2.30
N THR A 118 -0.59 5.27 3.16
CA THR A 118 -1.52 4.76 4.19
C THR A 118 -1.69 5.78 5.33
N HIS A 119 -0.62 6.52 5.65
CA HIS A 119 -0.62 7.52 6.72
C HIS A 119 -1.56 8.69 6.45
N GLU A 120 -1.64 9.16 5.20
CA GLU A 120 -2.52 10.27 4.83
C GLU A 120 -3.99 9.96 5.14
N TYR A 121 -4.43 8.73 4.86
CA TYR A 121 -5.79 8.30 5.19
C TYR A 121 -6.01 8.15 6.69
N TRP A 122 -5.01 7.76 7.47
CA TRP A 122 -5.11 7.74 8.93
C TRP A 122 -5.17 9.16 9.52
N GLN A 123 -4.42 10.10 8.96
CA GLN A 123 -4.50 11.52 9.35
C GLN A 123 -5.88 12.11 9.06
N ARG A 124 -6.45 11.78 7.90
CA ARG A 124 -7.82 12.17 7.53
C ARG A 124 -8.88 11.59 8.47
N LEU A 125 -8.61 10.42 9.06
CA LEU A 125 -9.45 9.81 10.10
C LEU A 125 -9.24 10.42 11.49
N GLY A 126 -8.41 11.46 11.64
CA GLY A 126 -8.13 12.10 12.92
C GLY A 126 -7.19 11.31 13.83
N VAL A 127 -6.52 10.26 13.32
CA VAL A 127 -5.62 9.40 14.10
C VAL A 127 -4.20 9.96 14.17
N ASN A 128 -3.59 9.91 15.35
CA ASN A 128 -2.18 10.21 15.54
C ASN A 128 -1.30 9.11 14.90
N THR A 129 -0.61 9.44 13.81
CA THR A 129 0.25 8.47 13.10
C THR A 129 1.45 8.01 13.92
N GLY A 130 1.89 8.75 14.94
CA GLY A 130 2.95 8.30 15.86
C GLY A 130 2.53 7.06 16.66
N ASN A 131 1.30 7.05 17.16
CA ASN A 131 0.75 5.88 17.85
C ASN A 131 0.59 4.69 16.88
N LEU A 132 0.19 4.97 15.63
CA LEU A 132 0.10 3.95 14.59
C LEU A 132 1.46 3.29 14.29
N LEU A 133 2.54 4.06 14.25
CA LEU A 133 3.90 3.52 14.04
C LEU A 133 4.36 2.61 15.19
N MET A 134 3.98 2.94 16.43
CA MET A 134 4.43 2.23 17.62
C MET A 134 3.57 1.02 17.98
N SER A 135 2.27 1.06 17.66
CA SER A 135 1.29 0.09 18.16
C SER A 135 0.45 -0.55 17.04
N GLY A 136 0.56 -0.06 15.81
CA GLY A 136 -0.15 -0.59 14.66
C GLY A 136 -1.63 -0.19 14.60
N GLY A 137 -2.25 -0.45 13.45
CA GLY A 137 -3.67 -0.23 13.24
C GLY A 137 -4.15 -0.80 11.91
N LEU A 138 -5.34 -1.38 11.93
CA LEU A 138 -6.04 -1.92 10.77
C LEU A 138 -7.40 -1.23 10.63
N LYS A 139 -7.79 -0.97 9.38
CA LYS A 139 -9.10 -0.44 9.03
C LYS A 139 -9.72 -1.32 7.94
N LEU A 140 -11.03 -1.51 7.96
CA LEU A 140 -11.81 -2.11 6.89
C LEU A 140 -13.18 -1.46 6.80
N GLU A 141 -13.83 -1.60 5.65
CA GLU A 141 -15.24 -1.19 5.49
C GLU A 141 -16.07 -2.40 5.07
N LEU A 142 -17.27 -2.50 5.65
CA LEU A 142 -18.27 -3.50 5.30
C LEU A 142 -19.67 -2.86 5.46
N ASP A 143 -20.49 -2.95 4.43
CA ASP A 143 -21.91 -2.55 4.42
C ASP A 143 -22.19 -1.17 5.03
N GLY A 144 -21.35 -0.18 4.70
CA GLY A 144 -21.52 1.20 5.18
C GLY A 144 -21.01 1.44 6.59
N THR A 145 -20.26 0.51 7.17
CA THR A 145 -19.61 0.65 8.46
C THR A 145 -18.10 0.49 8.33
N ALA A 146 -17.35 1.45 8.86
CA ALA A 146 -15.91 1.37 9.01
C ALA A 146 -15.56 0.70 10.33
N TYR A 147 -14.67 -0.28 10.31
CA TYR A 147 -14.19 -1.01 11.48
C TYR A 147 -12.69 -0.77 11.65
N PHE A 148 -12.27 -0.60 12.91
CA PHE A 148 -10.91 -0.29 13.29
C PHE A 148 -10.42 -1.25 14.36
N HIS A 149 -9.19 -1.73 14.20
CA HIS A 149 -8.44 -2.45 15.24
C HIS A 149 -7.16 -1.67 15.47
N LEU A 150 -7.03 -1.08 16.66
CA LEU A 150 -5.94 -0.18 17.03
C LEU A 150 -5.18 -0.75 18.22
N GLY A 151 -3.85 -0.60 18.24
CA GLY A 151 -3.03 -0.93 19.41
C GLY A 151 -3.03 0.14 20.50
N PHE A 152 -3.93 1.13 20.41
CA PHE A 152 -4.06 2.27 21.31
C PHE A 152 -5.53 2.72 21.39
N GLN A 153 -5.88 3.35 22.50
CA GLN A 153 -7.21 3.91 22.71
C GLN A 153 -7.36 5.26 21.99
N ILE A 154 -8.57 5.57 21.55
CA ILE A 154 -8.97 6.90 21.08
C ILE A 154 -9.92 7.53 22.10
N ASP A 155 -9.85 8.85 22.28
CA ASP A 155 -10.56 9.56 23.36
C ASP A 155 -11.28 10.79 22.80
N GLU A 156 -12.61 10.69 22.74
CA GLU A 156 -13.48 11.78 22.29
C GLU A 156 -13.46 12.96 23.25
N ALA A 157 -13.47 12.71 24.56
CA ALA A 157 -13.53 13.76 25.56
C ALA A 157 -12.24 14.60 25.56
N GLU A 158 -11.08 13.94 25.47
CA GLU A 158 -9.79 14.61 25.30
C GLU A 158 -9.75 15.40 23.98
N HIS A 159 -10.26 14.81 22.90
CA HIS A 159 -10.33 15.46 21.60
C HIS A 159 -11.17 16.74 21.66
N LEU A 160 -12.42 16.65 22.15
CA LEU A 160 -13.34 17.79 22.27
C LEU A 160 -12.76 18.89 23.19
N THR A 161 -12.09 18.51 24.28
CA THR A 161 -11.43 19.45 25.18
C THR A 161 -10.32 20.24 24.46
N LYS A 162 -9.51 19.58 23.63
CA LYS A 162 -8.46 20.23 22.83
C LYS A 162 -9.05 21.15 21.76
N VAL A 163 -10.10 20.71 21.06
CA VAL A 163 -10.81 21.53 20.06
C VAL A 163 -11.38 22.79 20.70
N ALA A 164 -12.08 22.66 21.84
CA ALA A 164 -12.63 23.81 22.56
C ALA A 164 -11.56 24.79 23.03
N ALA A 165 -10.35 24.29 23.32
CA ALA A 165 -9.19 25.11 23.67
C ALA A 165 -8.42 25.68 22.46
N GLY A 166 -8.89 25.47 21.22
CA GLY A 166 -8.21 25.88 19.99
C GLY A 166 -6.86 25.19 19.77
N LYS A 167 -6.64 24.03 20.39
CA LYS A 167 -5.39 23.26 20.28
C LYS A 167 -5.50 22.21 19.17
N PRO A 168 -4.42 21.96 18.43
CA PRO A 168 -4.36 20.81 17.53
C PRO A 168 -4.66 19.51 18.29
N THR A 169 -5.43 18.63 17.65
CA THR A 169 -5.81 17.33 18.22
C THR A 169 -5.71 16.25 17.15
N CYS A 170 -5.25 15.07 17.56
CA CYS A 170 -5.24 13.85 16.77
C CYS A 170 -5.31 12.69 17.78
N GLY A 171 -6.31 11.82 17.65
CA GLY A 171 -6.66 10.83 18.66
C GLY A 171 -8.15 10.49 18.74
N TRP A 172 -8.96 10.94 17.79
CA TRP A 172 -10.38 10.60 17.69
C TRP A 172 -10.75 10.31 16.25
N ILE A 173 -11.62 9.32 16.05
CA ILE A 173 -12.23 8.99 14.77
C ILE A 173 -13.70 9.35 14.89
N ASP A 174 -14.21 10.19 13.99
CA ASP A 174 -15.58 10.68 14.07
C ASP A 174 -16.59 9.52 14.03
N GLY A 175 -17.53 9.56 14.99
CA GLY A 175 -18.57 8.55 15.17
C GLY A 175 -18.06 7.19 15.66
N ALA A 176 -16.82 7.10 16.14
CA ALA A 176 -16.29 5.85 16.65
C ALA A 176 -17.00 5.40 17.92
N VAL A 177 -17.41 4.14 17.94
CA VAL A 177 -17.96 3.46 19.12
C VAL A 177 -17.11 2.22 19.36
N GLU A 178 -16.69 2.02 20.60
CA GLU A 178 -15.95 0.83 21.00
C GLU A 178 -16.83 -0.42 20.86
N ILE A 179 -16.26 -1.50 20.34
CA ILE A 179 -16.94 -2.78 20.11
C ILE A 179 -16.12 -3.93 20.68
N LEU A 180 -16.74 -5.09 20.75
CA LEU A 180 -16.05 -6.31 21.12
C LEU A 180 -15.16 -6.81 19.97
N ALA A 181 -14.04 -7.45 20.33
CA ALA A 181 -13.16 -8.13 19.38
C ALA A 181 -13.91 -9.13 18.49
N SER A 182 -14.90 -9.85 19.04
CA SER A 182 -15.73 -10.81 18.31
C SER A 182 -16.56 -10.18 17.20
N GLU A 183 -17.01 -8.93 17.38
CA GLU A 183 -17.75 -8.18 16.38
C GLU A 183 -16.83 -7.76 15.22
N TYR A 184 -15.66 -7.20 15.54
CA TYR A 184 -14.64 -6.87 14.54
C TYR A 184 -14.23 -8.09 13.72
N GLU A 185 -13.95 -9.21 14.39
CA GLU A 185 -13.54 -10.47 13.74
C GLU A 185 -14.64 -11.04 12.82
N SER A 186 -15.91 -10.87 13.20
CA SER A 186 -17.04 -11.28 12.37
C SER A 186 -17.12 -10.43 11.10
N ALA A 187 -16.96 -9.10 11.21
CA ALA A 187 -16.90 -8.20 10.06
C ALA A 187 -15.70 -8.50 9.15
N ARG A 188 -14.52 -8.75 9.73
CA ARG A 188 -13.32 -9.12 8.96
C ARG A 188 -13.54 -10.41 8.16
N LYS A 189 -14.07 -11.45 8.79
CA LYS A 189 -14.38 -12.73 8.12
C LYS A 189 -15.43 -12.56 7.02
N ALA A 190 -16.47 -11.76 7.25
CA ALA A 190 -17.47 -11.46 6.24
C ALA A 190 -16.87 -10.72 5.03
N LYS A 191 -16.01 -9.72 5.26
CA LYS A 191 -15.30 -9.01 4.19
C LYS A 191 -14.40 -9.95 3.38
N LEU A 192 -13.64 -10.82 4.04
CA LEU A 192 -12.78 -11.78 3.36
C LEU A 192 -13.60 -12.74 2.48
N LYS A 193 -14.71 -13.28 2.98
CA LYS A 193 -15.62 -14.11 2.18
C LYS A 193 -16.19 -13.37 0.96
N ALA A 194 -16.58 -12.10 1.13
CA ALA A 194 -17.08 -11.29 0.02
C ALA A 194 -16.01 -11.04 -1.07
N VAL A 195 -14.74 -10.91 -0.67
CA VAL A 195 -13.60 -10.79 -1.60
C VAL A 195 -13.29 -12.11 -2.30
N GLU A 196 -13.38 -13.24 -1.60
CA GLU A 196 -13.21 -14.57 -2.20
C GLU A 196 -14.28 -14.85 -3.27
N VAL A 197 -15.55 -14.55 -2.97
CA VAL A 197 -16.67 -14.72 -3.92
C VAL A 197 -16.52 -13.80 -5.13
N SER A 198 -16.04 -12.56 -4.95
CA SER A 198 -15.85 -11.62 -6.06
C SER A 198 -14.67 -11.98 -6.99
N ASN A 199 -13.74 -12.83 -6.53
CA ASN A 199 -12.54 -13.24 -7.28
C ASN A 199 -12.63 -14.66 -7.86
N ALA A 200 -13.71 -15.39 -7.55
CA ALA A 200 -14.01 -16.73 -8.08
C ALA A 200 -14.79 -16.64 -9.39
#